data_AF-A0A410Q9E6-F1
#
_entry.id   AF-A0A410Q9E6-F1
#
_cell.length_a   1.000
_cell.length_b   1.000
_cell.length_c   1.000
_cell.angle_alpha   90.00
_cell.angle_beta   90.00
_cell.angle_gamma   90.00
#
_symmetry.space_group_name_H-M   'P 1'
#
loop_
_entity.id
_entity.type
_entity.pdbx_description
1 polymer ?
#
loop_
_entity_poly.entity_id
_entity_poly.type
_entity_poly.pdbx_seq_one_letter_code
_entity_poly.pdbx_strand_id
1 'polypeptide(L)'
;MDQAKSVRIARDSVPVNKTALQTAVSGANTNKVTAVVSIDGSDVDQDNHWVTQVEMTAYETAISNAQAVLDKAGATQEEVDAQVIALNTATGTFNNAKKPGTKLEIKSVTSTIVHLTGNSTVTAGLSGNTITIGGTIPKYPDSILGHEPNSNLFEIMIVLDNVNKETAVCKIVGPNKTNEYAAGKWMDGDNYFYFVGAVKDINSTFTITIDNDGDGTAAPITFNVVIAADTILGQ
;
A
#
# COMPACT_ATOMS: atom_id res chain seq x y z
N MET A 1 44.30 -1.15 -74.33
CA MET A 1 44.61 -2.06 -73.21
C MET A 1 45.27 -1.17 -72.18
N ASP A 2 44.62 -0.75 -71.10
CA ASP A 2 44.04 -1.57 -70.05
C ASP A 2 43.09 -0.68 -69.22
N GLN A 3 41.80 -1.00 -69.22
CA GLN A 3 40.83 -0.41 -68.30
C GLN A 3 40.94 -1.20 -67.01
N ALA A 4 41.71 -0.69 -66.05
CA ALA A 4 41.75 -1.21 -64.69
C ALA A 4 40.31 -1.25 -64.16
N LYS A 5 39.76 -2.46 -64.17
CA LYS A 5 38.44 -2.80 -63.70
C LYS A 5 38.42 -2.52 -62.20
N SER A 6 37.96 -1.33 -61.82
CA SER A 6 37.68 -0.96 -60.44
C SER A 6 36.74 -2.01 -59.87
N VAL A 7 37.31 -2.97 -59.17
CA VAL A 7 36.60 -3.94 -58.34
C VAL A 7 35.94 -3.12 -57.26
N ARG A 8 34.68 -2.75 -57.50
CA ARG A 8 33.77 -2.30 -56.45
C ARG A 8 33.57 -3.51 -55.54
N ILE A 9 34.47 -3.66 -54.58
CA ILE A 9 34.16 -4.41 -53.37
C ILE A 9 33.07 -3.57 -52.73
N ALA A 10 31.81 -3.88 -53.06
CA ALA A 10 30.74 -3.63 -52.13
C ALA A 10 31.20 -4.33 -50.85
N ARG A 11 31.70 -3.55 -49.88
CA ARG A 11 31.81 -4.06 -48.53
C ARG A 11 30.38 -4.46 -48.20
N ASP A 12 30.11 -5.76 -48.19
CA ASP A 12 28.94 -6.30 -47.51
C ASP A 12 29.09 -5.83 -46.07
N SER A 13 28.47 -4.69 -45.77
CA SER A 13 28.36 -4.22 -44.40
C SER A 13 27.56 -5.28 -43.67
N VAL A 14 28.19 -5.95 -42.70
CA VAL A 14 27.48 -6.88 -41.82
C VAL A 14 26.28 -6.14 -41.25
N PRO A 15 25.04 -6.63 -41.46
CA PRO A 15 23.86 -5.98 -40.92
C PRO A 15 23.97 -5.86 -39.40
N VAL A 16 23.62 -4.68 -38.87
CA VAL A 16 23.64 -4.41 -37.43
C VAL A 16 22.60 -5.28 -36.73
N ASN A 17 23.02 -6.03 -35.72
CA ASN A 17 22.15 -6.91 -34.95
C ASN A 17 21.58 -6.16 -33.74
N LYS A 18 20.26 -5.96 -33.74
CA LYS A 18 19.52 -5.24 -32.68
C LYS A 18 18.71 -6.14 -31.74
N THR A 19 18.76 -7.46 -31.91
CA THR A 19 17.89 -8.41 -31.18
C THR A 19 18.08 -8.34 -29.66
N ALA A 20 19.33 -8.22 -29.19
CA ALA A 20 19.61 -8.10 -27.76
C ALA A 20 19.03 -6.81 -27.16
N LEU A 21 19.18 -5.69 -27.88
CA LEU A 21 18.63 -4.40 -27.45
C LEU A 21 17.11 -4.40 -27.46
N GLN A 22 16.48 -5.02 -28.47
CA GLN A 22 15.02 -5.17 -28.52
C GLN A 22 14.51 -5.98 -27.32
N THR A 23 15.16 -7.10 -27.02
CA THR A 23 14.84 -7.94 -25.86
C THR A 23 14.99 -7.17 -24.55
N ALA A 24 16.09 -6.42 -24.39
CA ALA A 24 16.35 -5.62 -23.20
C ALA A 24 15.29 -4.51 -23.02
N VAL A 25 14.89 -3.82 -24.09
CA VAL A 25 13.82 -2.79 -24.05
C VAL A 25 12.47 -3.39 -23.68
N SER A 26 12.10 -4.54 -24.26
CA SER A 26 10.87 -5.23 -23.89
C SER A 26 10.88 -5.63 -22.41
N GLY A 27 11.98 -6.25 -21.94
CA GLY A 27 12.14 -6.63 -20.54
C GLY A 27 12.10 -5.45 -19.58
N ALA A 28 12.73 -4.33 -19.95
CA ALA A 28 12.72 -3.12 -19.15
C ALA A 28 11.33 -2.49 -19.04
N ASN A 29 10.55 -2.48 -20.13
CA ASN A 29 9.16 -2.01 -20.09
C ASN A 29 8.27 -2.90 -19.21
N THR A 30 8.44 -4.22 -19.25
CA THR A 30 7.76 -5.14 -18.31
C THR A 30 8.20 -4.90 -16.87
N ASN A 31 9.49 -4.71 -16.63
CA ASN A 31 10.02 -4.46 -15.29
C ASN A 31 9.53 -3.13 -14.71
N LYS A 32 9.44 -2.09 -15.53
CA LYS A 32 9.02 -0.74 -15.12
C LYS A 32 7.68 -0.74 -14.38
N VAL A 33 6.70 -1.47 -14.91
CA VAL A 33 5.33 -1.50 -14.35
C VAL A 33 5.19 -2.38 -13.10
N THR A 34 6.26 -3.02 -12.64
CA THR A 34 6.26 -3.79 -11.38
C THR A 34 6.52 -2.92 -10.15
N ALA A 35 6.75 -1.62 -10.34
CA ALA A 35 6.83 -0.66 -9.25
C ALA A 35 6.01 0.59 -9.59
N VAL A 36 5.39 1.17 -8.57
CA VAL A 36 4.70 2.47 -8.65
C VAL A 36 5.63 3.59 -8.19
N VAL A 37 5.29 4.83 -8.50
CA VAL A 37 5.98 6.00 -7.94
C VAL A 37 5.32 6.36 -6.62
N SER A 38 6.12 6.47 -5.57
CA SER A 38 5.69 6.99 -4.26
C SER A 38 6.79 7.87 -3.66
N ILE A 39 6.41 8.73 -2.72
CA ILE A 39 7.35 9.58 -1.95
C ILE A 39 8.07 8.72 -0.91
N ASP A 40 7.33 7.90 -0.16
CA ASP A 40 7.82 7.15 0.99
C ASP A 40 7.26 5.73 1.12
N GLY A 41 6.37 5.31 0.22
CA GLY A 41 5.75 3.99 0.20
C GLY A 41 4.52 3.83 1.10
N SER A 42 4.14 4.86 1.87
CA SER A 42 3.04 4.80 2.83
C SER A 42 1.65 4.67 2.18
N ASP A 43 1.55 4.94 0.88
CA ASP A 43 0.36 4.80 0.05
C ASP A 43 0.33 3.48 -0.76
N VAL A 44 1.39 2.67 -0.67
CA VAL A 44 1.59 1.45 -1.46
C VAL A 44 1.35 0.21 -0.60
N ASP A 45 0.51 -0.70 -1.08
CA ASP A 45 0.23 -1.96 -0.38
C ASP A 45 1.51 -2.79 -0.22
N GLN A 46 1.60 -3.58 0.86
CA GLN A 46 2.82 -4.31 1.24
C GLN A 46 3.27 -5.36 0.20
N ASP A 47 2.32 -5.93 -0.55
CA ASP A 47 2.58 -6.91 -1.61
C ASP A 47 3.12 -6.25 -2.90
N ASN A 48 3.09 -4.92 -2.97
CA ASN A 48 3.55 -4.14 -4.12
C ASN A 48 4.89 -3.46 -3.83
N HIS A 49 5.56 -3.02 -4.90
CA HIS A 49 6.82 -2.28 -4.80
C HIS A 49 6.67 -0.85 -5.28
N TRP A 50 7.52 0.02 -4.75
CA TRP A 50 7.60 1.41 -5.16
C TRP A 50 9.05 1.86 -5.37
N VAL A 51 9.18 2.94 -6.12
CA VAL A 51 10.41 3.72 -6.29
C VAL A 51 10.07 5.21 -6.21
N THR A 52 11.06 6.06 -6.00
CA THR A 52 10.89 7.51 -6.08
C THR A 52 10.69 7.97 -7.52
N GLN A 53 10.15 9.18 -7.70
CA GLN A 53 10.01 9.81 -9.02
C GLN A 53 11.36 9.91 -9.76
N VAL A 54 12.44 10.19 -9.03
CA VAL A 54 13.79 10.33 -9.61
C VAL A 54 14.27 9.00 -10.20
N GLU A 55 14.08 7.90 -9.48
CA GLU A 55 14.49 6.55 -9.92
C GLU A 55 13.66 6.08 -11.11
N MET A 56 12.34 6.31 -11.09
CA MET A 56 11.47 5.99 -12.23
C MET A 56 11.87 6.79 -13.49
N THR A 57 12.09 8.10 -13.35
CA THR A 57 12.47 8.99 -14.47
C THR A 57 13.81 8.60 -15.08
N ALA A 58 14.79 8.24 -14.24
CA ALA A 58 16.09 7.75 -14.71
C ALA A 58 15.95 6.46 -15.52
N TYR A 59 15.08 5.54 -15.07
CA TYR A 59 14.85 4.29 -15.79
C TYR A 59 14.11 4.50 -17.11
N GLU A 60 13.08 5.35 -17.13
CA GLU A 60 12.36 5.72 -18.35
C GLU A 60 13.26 6.41 -19.37
N THR A 61 14.18 7.25 -18.92
CA THR A 61 15.17 7.90 -19.80
C THR A 61 16.10 6.86 -20.44
N ALA A 62 16.56 5.87 -19.68
CA ALA A 62 17.40 4.79 -20.22
C ALA A 62 16.64 3.93 -21.25
N ILE A 63 15.35 3.63 -20.98
CA ILE A 63 14.47 2.92 -21.93
C ILE A 63 14.28 3.75 -23.21
N SER A 64 14.01 5.06 -23.07
CA SER A 64 13.84 5.96 -24.21
C SER A 64 15.10 6.08 -25.07
N ASN A 65 16.28 6.18 -24.45
CA ASN A 65 17.55 6.18 -25.16
C ASN A 65 17.80 4.87 -25.89
N ALA A 66 17.44 3.74 -25.27
CA ALA A 66 17.51 2.42 -25.90
C ALA A 66 16.57 2.29 -27.11
N GLN A 67 15.35 2.78 -26.98
CA GLN A 67 14.39 2.81 -28.06
C GLN A 67 14.88 3.70 -29.23
N ALA A 68 15.50 4.86 -28.93
CA ALA A 68 16.04 5.73 -29.96
C ALA A 68 17.15 5.06 -30.80
N VAL A 69 18.03 4.27 -30.18
CA VAL A 69 19.05 3.49 -30.91
C VAL A 69 18.42 2.34 -31.70
N LEU A 70 17.35 1.71 -31.18
CA LEU A 70 16.59 0.70 -31.93
C LEU A 70 15.98 1.27 -33.22
N ASP A 71 15.39 2.47 -33.14
CA ASP A 71 14.68 3.10 -34.24
C ASP A 71 15.63 3.80 -35.23
N LYS A 72 16.87 4.10 -34.82
CA LYS A 72 17.90 4.72 -35.67
C LYS A 72 18.31 3.76 -36.80
N ALA A 73 17.88 4.06 -38.02
CA ALA A 73 18.20 3.27 -39.22
C ALA A 73 19.72 3.11 -39.45
N GLY A 74 20.51 4.15 -39.14
CA GLY A 74 21.96 4.17 -39.26
C GLY A 74 22.71 3.92 -37.94
N ALA A 75 22.12 3.19 -36.98
CA ALA A 75 22.82 2.82 -35.76
C ALA A 75 24.03 1.93 -36.08
N THR A 76 25.15 2.09 -35.37
CA THR A 76 26.28 1.15 -35.48
C THR A 76 26.14 0.00 -34.49
N GLN A 77 26.90 -1.08 -34.67
CA GLN A 77 26.89 -2.19 -33.71
C GLN A 77 27.41 -1.73 -32.34
N GLU A 78 28.41 -0.85 -32.31
CA GLU A 78 28.95 -0.28 -31.08
C GLU A 78 27.90 0.56 -30.33
N GLU A 79 27.09 1.34 -31.03
CA GLU A 79 25.98 2.10 -30.41
C GLU A 79 24.93 1.15 -29.80
N VAL A 80 24.60 0.07 -30.50
CA VAL A 80 23.65 -0.94 -30.02
C VAL A 80 24.20 -1.64 -28.77
N ASP A 81 25.45 -2.12 -28.82
CA ASP A 81 26.09 -2.85 -27.72
C ASP A 81 26.25 -1.96 -26.48
N ALA A 82 26.68 -0.69 -26.67
CA ALA A 82 26.77 0.29 -25.60
C ALA A 82 25.41 0.51 -24.92
N GLN A 83 24.34 0.58 -25.72
CA GLN A 83 23.01 0.85 -25.20
C GLN A 83 22.37 -0.37 -24.50
N VAL A 84 22.75 -1.59 -24.88
CA VAL A 84 22.42 -2.81 -24.12
C VAL A 84 23.03 -2.73 -22.71
N ILE A 85 24.32 -2.39 -22.61
CA ILE A 85 25.02 -2.28 -21.33
C ILE A 85 24.39 -1.17 -20.47
N ALA A 86 24.11 -0.01 -21.06
CA ALA A 86 23.48 1.11 -20.37
C ALA A 86 22.09 0.74 -19.81
N LEU A 87 21.23 0.11 -20.62
CA LEU A 87 19.89 -0.27 -20.19
C LEU A 87 19.91 -1.39 -19.13
N ASN A 88 20.82 -2.36 -19.24
CA ASN A 88 21.00 -3.40 -18.24
C ASN A 88 21.47 -2.81 -16.90
N THR A 89 22.37 -1.83 -16.94
CA THR A 89 22.83 -1.10 -15.75
C THR A 89 21.69 -0.34 -15.09
N ALA A 90 20.90 0.40 -15.88
CA ALA A 90 19.72 1.12 -15.39
C ALA A 90 18.66 0.17 -14.80
N THR A 91 18.47 -1.01 -15.41
CA THR A 91 17.59 -2.07 -14.89
C THR A 91 18.05 -2.57 -13.53
N GLY A 92 19.36 -2.79 -13.35
CA GLY A 92 19.94 -3.15 -12.05
C GLY A 92 19.71 -2.07 -10.99
N THR A 93 19.97 -0.80 -11.33
CA THR A 93 19.72 0.33 -10.43
C THR A 93 18.24 0.43 -10.04
N PHE A 94 17.32 0.32 -11.00
CA PHE A 94 15.89 0.35 -10.74
C PHE A 94 15.43 -0.79 -9.84
N ASN A 95 15.93 -2.00 -10.05
CA ASN A 95 15.59 -3.15 -9.20
C ASN A 95 16.11 -2.99 -7.77
N ASN A 96 17.32 -2.44 -7.60
CA ASN A 96 17.89 -2.17 -6.28
C ASN A 96 17.17 -1.02 -5.55
N ALA A 97 16.54 -0.11 -6.30
CA ALA A 97 15.77 1.00 -5.76
C ALA A 97 14.39 0.58 -5.24
N LYS A 98 13.81 -0.51 -5.77
CA LYS A 98 12.49 -0.98 -5.36
C LYS A 98 12.45 -1.28 -3.87
N LYS A 99 11.40 -0.79 -3.22
CA LYS A 99 11.09 -1.05 -1.82
C LYS A 99 9.66 -1.59 -1.72
N PRO A 100 9.37 -2.48 -0.76
CA PRO A 100 8.00 -2.87 -0.49
C PRO A 100 7.19 -1.67 0.00
N GLY A 101 5.88 -1.70 -0.28
CA GLY A 101 4.95 -0.74 0.29
C GLY A 101 4.83 -0.86 1.82
N THR A 102 4.46 0.25 2.46
CA THR A 102 4.34 0.36 3.92
C THR A 102 2.98 0.92 4.33
N LYS A 103 1.97 0.77 3.48
CA LYS A 103 0.63 1.24 3.77
C LYS A 103 0.09 0.62 5.04
N LEU A 104 -0.49 1.49 5.88
CA LEU A 104 -1.15 1.10 7.12
C LEU A 104 -2.38 0.24 6.82
N GLU A 105 -2.61 -0.80 7.59
CA GLU A 105 -3.81 -1.63 7.47
C GLU A 105 -4.17 -2.30 8.79
N ILE A 106 -5.38 -2.85 8.86
CA ILE A 106 -5.76 -3.75 9.94
C ILE A 106 -5.25 -5.15 9.60
N LYS A 107 -4.33 -5.65 10.43
CA LYS A 107 -3.84 -7.03 10.37
C LYS A 107 -4.91 -8.02 10.81
N SER A 108 -5.58 -7.73 11.93
CA SER A 108 -6.62 -8.59 12.48
C SER A 108 -7.55 -7.86 13.43
N VAL A 109 -8.74 -8.41 13.62
CA VAL A 109 -9.71 -7.97 14.63
C VAL A 109 -10.18 -9.17 15.41
N THR A 110 -10.23 -9.05 16.73
CA THR A 110 -10.69 -10.12 17.62
C THR A 110 -11.63 -9.54 18.67
N SER A 111 -12.73 -10.23 18.98
CA SER A 111 -13.58 -9.91 20.13
C SER A 111 -12.84 -10.23 21.43
N THR A 112 -12.89 -9.34 22.43
CA THR A 112 -12.15 -9.50 23.69
C THR A 112 -13.02 -9.21 24.91
N ILE A 113 -12.53 -9.56 26.10
CA ILE A 113 -13.25 -9.34 27.38
C ILE A 113 -12.38 -8.56 28.39
N VAL A 114 -11.47 -7.71 27.90
CA VAL A 114 -10.46 -7.04 28.73
C VAL A 114 -11.12 -5.98 29.61
N HIS A 115 -12.04 -5.21 29.04
CA HIS A 115 -12.83 -4.21 29.76
C HIS A 115 -14.28 -4.63 29.93
N LEU A 116 -14.77 -5.51 29.05
CA LEU A 116 -16.17 -5.95 28.99
C LEU A 116 -16.30 -7.45 29.26
N THR A 117 -16.46 -7.85 30.52
CA THR A 117 -16.49 -9.27 30.93
C THR A 117 -17.64 -10.08 30.32
N GLY A 118 -18.73 -9.43 29.90
CA GLY A 118 -19.88 -10.06 29.23
C GLY A 118 -19.72 -10.23 27.71
N ASN A 119 -18.65 -9.72 27.10
CA ASN A 119 -18.50 -9.61 25.64
C ASN A 119 -18.18 -10.95 24.92
N SER A 120 -18.19 -12.07 25.63
CA SER A 120 -17.84 -13.40 25.08
C SER A 120 -18.78 -13.90 23.97
N THR A 121 -19.97 -13.32 23.85
CA THR A 121 -20.98 -13.65 22.83
C THR A 121 -20.91 -12.75 21.60
N VAL A 122 -20.01 -11.75 21.60
CA VAL A 122 -19.78 -10.86 20.46
C VAL A 122 -18.80 -11.49 19.48
N THR A 123 -19.12 -11.39 18.19
CA THR A 123 -18.24 -11.79 17.10
C THR A 123 -17.72 -10.58 16.34
N ALA A 124 -16.50 -10.66 15.82
CA ALA A 124 -15.93 -9.63 14.94
C ALA A 124 -15.38 -10.28 13.66
N GLY A 125 -15.71 -9.72 12.51
CA GLY A 125 -15.18 -10.12 11.20
C GLY A 125 -14.56 -8.93 10.48
N LEU A 126 -13.50 -9.17 9.71
CA LEU A 126 -12.81 -8.17 8.90
C LEU A 126 -12.92 -8.52 7.42
N SER A 127 -13.35 -7.56 6.60
CA SER A 127 -13.36 -7.67 5.15
C SER A 127 -12.97 -6.33 4.54
N GLY A 128 -11.76 -6.25 3.98
CA GLY A 128 -11.16 -4.98 3.57
C GLY A 128 -11.14 -4.00 4.73
N ASN A 129 -11.62 -2.77 4.50
CA ASN A 129 -11.69 -1.74 5.54
C ASN A 129 -12.96 -1.80 6.39
N THR A 130 -13.74 -2.88 6.34
CA THR A 130 -14.98 -3.02 7.12
C THR A 130 -14.83 -4.07 8.21
N ILE A 131 -15.02 -3.65 9.45
CA ILE A 131 -15.19 -4.49 10.62
C ILE A 131 -16.69 -4.70 10.83
N THR A 132 -17.14 -5.95 10.84
CA THR A 132 -18.52 -6.32 11.15
C THR A 132 -18.61 -6.90 12.55
N ILE A 133 -19.41 -6.29 13.41
CA ILE A 133 -19.70 -6.76 14.77
C ILE A 133 -21.04 -7.50 14.75
N GLY A 134 -21.07 -8.70 15.32
CA GLY A 134 -22.24 -9.57 15.32
C GLY A 134 -22.42 -10.33 16.63
N GLY A 135 -23.26 -11.36 16.61
CA GLY A 135 -23.56 -12.18 17.78
C GLY A 135 -24.56 -11.50 18.71
N THR A 136 -24.35 -11.65 20.02
CA THR A 136 -25.17 -10.95 21.03
C THR A 136 -24.32 -9.87 21.70
N ILE A 137 -24.73 -8.61 21.56
CA ILE A 137 -24.09 -7.48 22.26
C ILE A 137 -24.81 -7.30 23.60
N PRO A 138 -24.14 -7.58 24.73
CA PRO A 138 -24.76 -7.51 26.06
C PRO A 138 -24.99 -6.07 26.51
N LYS A 139 -25.92 -5.90 27.45
CA LYS A 139 -26.14 -4.62 28.13
C LYS A 139 -25.32 -4.53 29.41
N TYR A 140 -24.59 -3.44 29.58
CA TYR A 140 -23.81 -3.20 30.80
C TYR A 140 -24.57 -2.28 31.74
N PRO A 141 -24.85 -2.70 32.99
CA PRO A 141 -25.64 -1.91 33.93
C PRO A 141 -24.88 -0.68 34.43
N ASP A 142 -23.56 -0.75 34.51
CA ASP A 142 -22.69 0.30 35.04
C ASP A 142 -22.03 1.12 33.92
N SER A 143 -21.55 2.32 34.26
CA SER A 143 -20.73 3.12 33.36
C SER A 143 -19.36 2.48 33.18
N ILE A 144 -18.92 2.32 31.93
CA ILE A 144 -17.63 1.72 31.58
C ILE A 144 -16.93 2.62 30.56
N LEU A 145 -15.68 3.01 30.84
CA LEU A 145 -14.84 3.85 29.96
C LEU A 145 -15.52 5.15 29.47
N GLY A 146 -16.39 5.74 30.30
CA GLY A 146 -17.12 6.96 29.97
C GLY A 146 -18.35 6.76 29.08
N HIS A 147 -18.77 5.51 28.85
CA HIS A 147 -20.09 5.20 28.31
C HIS A 147 -21.15 5.21 29.41
N GLU A 148 -22.37 5.59 29.06
CA GLU A 148 -23.48 5.68 30.02
C GLU A 148 -23.89 4.30 30.55
N PRO A 149 -24.37 4.21 31.80
CA PRO A 149 -25.05 3.02 32.32
C PRO A 149 -26.15 2.51 31.39
N ASN A 150 -26.38 1.20 31.38
CA ASN A 150 -27.37 0.51 30.54
C ASN A 150 -27.13 0.60 29.02
N SER A 151 -25.89 0.84 28.60
CA SER A 151 -25.50 0.83 27.18
C SER A 151 -25.27 -0.60 26.67
N ASN A 152 -25.63 -0.86 25.41
CA ASN A 152 -25.16 -2.06 24.71
C ASN A 152 -23.72 -1.78 24.23
N LEU A 153 -22.75 -2.50 24.75
CA LEU A 153 -21.33 -2.26 24.43
C LEU A 153 -20.71 -3.51 23.81
N PHE A 154 -19.88 -3.32 22.81
CA PHE A 154 -18.96 -4.35 22.35
C PHE A 154 -17.52 -3.94 22.61
N GLU A 155 -16.64 -4.92 22.72
CA GLU A 155 -15.19 -4.73 22.79
C GLU A 155 -14.50 -5.55 21.69
N ILE A 156 -13.61 -4.90 20.96
CA ILE A 156 -12.71 -5.56 20.02
C ILE A 156 -11.28 -5.10 20.24
N MET A 157 -10.33 -5.99 19.98
CA MET A 157 -8.93 -5.64 19.79
C MET A 157 -8.66 -5.52 18.29
N ILE A 158 -8.12 -4.39 17.87
CA ILE A 158 -7.69 -4.13 16.49
C ILE A 158 -6.17 -4.16 16.48
N VAL A 159 -5.59 -5.08 15.70
CA VAL A 159 -4.15 -5.15 15.44
C VAL A 159 -3.88 -4.53 14.08
N LEU A 160 -2.90 -3.64 14.03
CA LEU A 160 -2.49 -2.89 12.85
C LEU A 160 -1.13 -3.40 12.35
N ASP A 161 -0.91 -3.29 11.05
CA ASP A 161 0.41 -3.37 10.44
C ASP A 161 0.83 -1.99 9.90
N ASN A 162 2.13 -1.68 9.97
CA ASN A 162 2.74 -0.40 9.56
C ASN A 162 2.22 0.87 10.27
N VAL A 163 1.67 0.73 11.47
CA VAL A 163 1.33 1.91 12.30
C VAL A 163 2.61 2.55 12.87
N ASN A 164 2.76 3.86 12.72
CA ASN A 164 3.81 4.63 13.38
C ASN A 164 3.31 5.14 14.73
N LYS A 165 3.63 4.42 15.81
CA LYS A 165 3.16 4.77 17.17
C LYS A 165 3.59 6.16 17.67
N GLU A 166 4.66 6.71 17.11
CA GLU A 166 5.22 8.00 17.54
C GLU A 166 4.47 9.18 16.93
N THR A 167 3.91 9.00 15.74
CA THR A 167 3.30 10.07 14.96
C THR A 167 1.82 9.87 14.71
N ALA A 168 1.34 8.63 14.68
CA ALA A 168 -0.01 8.33 14.23
C ALA A 168 -1.07 8.93 15.16
N VAL A 169 -1.99 9.71 14.60
CA VAL A 169 -3.16 10.25 15.31
C VAL A 169 -4.40 9.46 14.90
N CYS A 170 -5.29 9.24 15.86
CA CYS A 170 -6.51 8.45 15.66
C CYS A 170 -7.75 9.28 15.92
N LYS A 171 -8.75 9.16 15.05
CA LYS A 171 -10.07 9.75 15.22
C LYS A 171 -11.11 8.66 15.11
N ILE A 172 -11.97 8.57 16.13
CA ILE A 172 -13.08 7.62 16.16
C ILE A 172 -14.38 8.42 16.20
N VAL A 173 -15.21 8.25 15.18
CA VAL A 173 -16.54 8.85 15.08
C VAL A 173 -17.56 7.73 15.27
N GLY A 174 -18.34 7.79 16.33
CA GLY A 174 -19.49 6.91 16.56
C GLY A 174 -20.82 7.65 16.47
N PRO A 175 -21.95 6.96 16.73
CA PRO A 175 -23.29 7.54 16.56
C PRO A 175 -23.54 8.82 17.37
N ASN A 176 -22.92 8.93 18.55
CA ASN A 176 -23.18 10.02 19.51
C ASN A 176 -21.92 10.80 19.92
N LYS A 177 -20.73 10.39 19.48
CA LYS A 177 -19.48 10.93 19.99
C LYS A 177 -18.36 10.83 18.95
N THR A 178 -17.56 11.89 18.90
CA THR A 178 -16.27 11.90 18.22
C THR A 178 -15.18 11.96 19.28
N ASN A 179 -14.21 11.05 19.21
CA ASN A 179 -13.00 11.08 20.01
C ASN A 179 -11.80 11.28 19.08
N GLU A 180 -10.89 12.15 19.48
CA GLU A 180 -9.64 12.41 18.77
C GLU A 180 -8.49 12.16 19.74
N TYR A 181 -7.49 11.44 19.27
CA TYR A 181 -6.37 10.99 20.06
C TYR A 181 -5.06 11.38 19.37
N ALA A 182 -4.23 12.12 20.11
CA ALA A 182 -2.89 12.45 19.67
C ALA A 182 -1.96 11.22 19.65
N ALA A 183 -0.82 11.35 18.98
CA ALA A 183 0.16 10.29 18.89
C ALA A 183 0.62 9.76 20.25
N GLY A 184 0.81 8.45 20.34
CA GLY A 184 1.16 7.75 21.58
C GLY A 184 0.09 7.76 22.68
N LYS A 185 -1.15 8.18 22.40
CA LYS A 185 -2.24 8.25 23.42
C LYS A 185 -3.37 7.23 23.25
N TRP A 186 -3.46 6.55 22.12
CA TRP A 186 -4.58 5.66 21.79
C TRP A 186 -4.20 4.19 21.62
N MET A 187 -2.90 3.89 21.59
CA MET A 187 -2.43 2.52 21.46
C MET A 187 -2.25 1.88 22.83
N ASP A 188 -2.79 0.68 23.00
CA ASP A 188 -2.68 -0.12 24.23
C ASP A 188 -1.46 -1.05 24.23
N GLY A 189 -0.84 -1.22 23.07
CA GLY A 189 0.43 -1.90 22.87
C GLY A 189 1.18 -1.36 21.67
N ASP A 190 2.18 -2.10 21.17
CA ASP A 190 3.03 -1.60 20.08
C ASP A 190 2.30 -1.42 18.73
N ASN A 191 1.30 -2.26 18.46
CA ASN A 191 0.58 -2.25 17.19
C ASN A 191 -0.92 -2.57 17.33
N TYR A 192 -1.48 -2.40 18.52
CA TYR A 192 -2.90 -2.67 18.75
C TYR A 192 -3.54 -1.70 19.73
N PHE A 193 -4.86 -1.63 19.68
CA PHE A 193 -5.70 -0.93 20.65
C PHE A 193 -7.03 -1.67 20.83
N TYR A 194 -7.63 -1.49 22.01
CA TYR A 194 -8.98 -1.93 22.30
C TYR A 194 -9.96 -0.83 21.93
N PHE A 195 -11.01 -1.20 21.22
CA PHE A 195 -12.12 -0.31 20.90
C PHE A 195 -13.38 -0.80 21.58
N VAL A 196 -13.96 0.06 22.44
CA VAL A 196 -15.26 -0.14 23.05
C VAL A 196 -16.28 0.80 22.42
N GLY A 197 -17.23 0.23 21.69
CA GLY A 197 -18.28 0.97 20.99
C GLY A 197 -19.65 0.79 21.65
N ALA A 198 -20.41 1.89 21.76
CA ALA A 198 -21.80 1.87 22.25
C ALA A 198 -22.79 1.80 21.09
N VAL A 199 -23.59 0.74 21.05
CA VAL A 199 -24.55 0.45 19.99
C VAL A 199 -25.95 0.86 20.41
N LYS A 200 -26.54 1.77 19.63
CA LYS A 200 -27.92 2.22 19.81
C LYS A 200 -28.90 1.21 19.23
N ASP A 201 -28.65 0.83 17.98
CA ASP A 201 -29.39 -0.14 17.20
C ASP A 201 -28.47 -0.76 16.12
N ILE A 202 -28.97 -1.75 15.37
CA ILE A 202 -28.21 -2.45 14.33
C ILE A 202 -27.77 -1.55 13.15
N ASN A 203 -28.25 -0.31 13.05
CA ASN A 203 -27.78 0.66 12.07
C ASN A 203 -26.68 1.57 12.63
N SER A 204 -26.21 1.32 13.85
CA SER A 204 -25.07 2.04 14.41
C SER A 204 -23.84 1.80 13.54
N THR A 205 -23.13 2.87 13.23
CA THR A 205 -21.87 2.82 12.49
C THR A 205 -20.81 3.60 13.25
N PHE A 206 -19.57 3.15 13.11
CA PHE A 206 -18.41 3.88 13.59
C PHE A 206 -17.38 3.99 12.47
N THR A 207 -16.61 5.06 12.52
CA THR A 207 -15.52 5.32 11.59
C THR A 207 -14.26 5.53 12.40
N ILE A 208 -13.25 4.71 12.15
CA ILE A 208 -11.91 4.85 12.74
C ILE A 208 -11.01 5.37 11.63
N THR A 209 -10.52 6.59 11.79
CA THR A 209 -9.58 7.22 10.88
C THR A 209 -8.23 7.31 11.55
N ILE A 210 -7.19 6.80 10.90
CA ILE A 210 -5.81 6.85 11.40
C ILE A 210 -4.99 7.62 10.37
N ASP A 211 -4.44 8.73 10.81
CA ASP A 211 -3.42 9.47 10.08
C ASP A 211 -2.06 9.03 10.60
N ASN A 212 -1.29 8.32 9.78
CA ASN A 212 -0.13 7.56 10.24
C ASN A 212 1.11 8.46 10.46
N ASP A 213 1.29 9.49 9.65
CA ASP A 213 2.37 10.47 9.81
C ASP A 213 2.00 11.60 10.78
N GLY A 214 0.70 11.78 11.06
CA GLY A 214 0.17 12.73 12.02
C GLY A 214 0.39 14.20 11.67
N ASP A 215 0.93 14.51 10.49
CA ASP A 215 1.14 15.87 10.01
C ASP A 215 0.08 16.32 8.99
N GLY A 216 -0.82 15.40 8.61
CA GLY A 216 -1.94 15.64 7.71
C GLY A 216 -1.54 15.82 6.25
N THR A 217 -0.30 15.49 5.89
CA THR A 217 0.17 15.55 4.50
C THR A 217 -0.10 14.27 3.74
N ALA A 218 -0.03 13.10 4.40
CA ALA A 218 -0.54 11.85 3.85
C ALA A 218 -2.06 11.72 4.00
N ALA A 219 -2.67 10.95 3.09
CA ALA A 219 -4.08 10.63 3.21
C ALA A 219 -4.30 9.64 4.35
N PRO A 220 -5.15 9.96 5.35
CA PRO A 220 -5.42 9.04 6.44
C PRO A 220 -6.23 7.84 5.96
N ILE A 221 -6.11 6.72 6.67
CA ILE A 221 -6.83 5.51 6.36
C ILE A 221 -8.06 5.41 7.23
N THR A 222 -9.18 5.07 6.60
CA THR A 222 -10.47 4.94 7.28
C THR A 222 -10.96 3.50 7.27
N PHE A 223 -11.34 3.03 8.46
CA PHE A 223 -12.01 1.76 8.70
C PHE A 223 -13.43 2.00 9.19
N ASN A 224 -14.38 1.23 8.67
CA ASN A 224 -15.78 1.29 9.07
C ASN A 224 -16.08 0.13 10.02
N VAL A 225 -16.72 0.43 11.15
CA VAL A 225 -17.29 -0.58 12.04
C VAL A 225 -18.80 -0.55 11.87
N VAL A 226 -19.38 -1.68 11.48
CA VAL A 226 -20.82 -1.84 11.25
C VAL A 226 -21.37 -2.97 12.11
N ILE A 227 -22.65 -2.89 12.44
CA ILE A 227 -23.35 -3.94 13.18
C ILE A 227 -24.05 -4.86 12.19
N ALA A 228 -23.87 -6.17 12.34
CA ALA A 228 -24.51 -7.16 11.50
C ALA A 228 -26.04 -7.13 11.71
N ALA A 229 -26.81 -7.36 10.65
CA ALA A 229 -28.27 -7.24 10.69
C ALA A 229 -28.94 -8.26 11.63
N ASP A 230 -28.29 -9.40 11.87
CA ASP A 230 -28.75 -10.48 12.75
C ASP A 230 -28.27 -10.33 14.21
N THR A 231 -27.60 -9.22 14.54
CA THR A 231 -27.11 -8.95 15.89
C THR A 231 -28.26 -8.81 16.89
N ILE A 232 -28.13 -9.46 18.05
CA ILE A 232 -29.07 -9.34 19.16
C ILE A 232 -28.52 -8.33 20.17
N LEU A 233 -29.34 -7.35 20.58
CA LEU A 233 -28.93 -6.32 21.54
C LEU A 233 -29.58 -6.51 22.91
N GLY A 234 -28.77 -6.35 23.95
CA GLY A 234 -29.23 -6.03 25.29
C GLY A 234 -29.75 -7.18 26.12
N GLN A 235 -29.21 -8.38 25.90
CA GLN A 235 -29.30 -9.50 26.86
C GLN A 235 -28.42 -9.26 28.09
#